data_AF-A0A7J7K0P9-F1
#
_entry.id   AF-A0A7J7K0P9-F1
#
_cell.length_a   1.000
_cell.length_b   1.000
_cell.length_c   1.000
_cell.angle_alpha   90.00
_cell.angle_beta   90.00
_cell.angle_gamma   90.00
#
_symmetry.space_group_name_H-M   'P 1'
#
loop_
_entity.id
_entity.type
_entity.pdbx_description
1 polymer ?
#
loop_
_entity_poly.entity_id
_entity_poly.type
_entity_poly.pdbx_seq_one_letter_code
_entity_poly.pdbx_strand_id
1 'polypeptide(L)'
;MSKRMTDGLDGAPFVIGCLTVLKQFNSTLTDTFFQLLAQYIKTLSLEGSANQKMQDFPADAVCGMLFLEEFIYHGRIRRKVIEAHIPTFIFDQYREVLAR
;
A
#
# COMPACT_ATOMS: atom_id res chain seq x y z
N MET A 1 20.23 -7.70 18.64
CA MET A 1 19.74 -6.31 18.81
C MET A 1 18.26 -6.31 18.46
N SER A 2 17.39 -6.24 19.46
CA SER A 2 15.94 -6.22 19.24
C SER A 2 15.51 -4.76 19.02
N LYS A 3 15.06 -4.41 17.81
CA LYS A 3 14.50 -3.09 17.52
C LYS A 3 13.28 -2.84 18.39
N ARG A 4 13.19 -1.65 18.99
CA ARG A 4 12.01 -1.24 19.76
C ARG A 4 10.90 -0.86 18.78
N MET A 5 9.64 -0.99 19.19
CA MET A 5 8.47 -0.59 18.36
C MET A 5 8.50 0.87 17.89
N THR A 6 9.37 1.70 18.46
CA THR A 6 9.61 3.10 18.11
C THR A 6 10.81 3.35 17.20
N ASP A 7 11.62 2.33 16.86
CA ASP A 7 12.60 2.48 15.78
C ASP A 7 11.81 2.66 14.49
N GLY A 8 12.02 3.81 13.82
CA GLY A 8 11.32 4.15 12.58
C GLY A 8 11.29 2.94 11.66
N LEU A 9 10.09 2.54 11.23
CA LEU A 9 9.88 1.39 10.35
C LEU A 9 10.98 1.41 9.28
N ASP A 10 11.68 0.29 9.10
CA ASP A 10 12.60 0.08 7.97
C ASP A 10 11.83 0.01 6.63
N GLY A 11 10.80 0.84 6.46
CA GLY A 11 9.91 0.88 5.31
C GLY A 11 10.69 1.17 4.04
N ALA A 12 11.55 2.19 4.04
CA ALA A 12 12.36 2.53 2.86
C ALA A 12 13.33 1.40 2.46
N PRO A 13 14.17 0.82 3.35
CA PRO A 13 14.99 -0.35 3.01
C PRO A 13 14.16 -1.55 2.48
N PHE A 14 13.01 -1.82 3.09
CA PHE A 14 12.12 -2.90 2.66
C PHE A 14 11.56 -2.66 1.26
N VAL A 15 11.00 -1.47 1.02
CA VAL A 15 10.47 -1.04 -0.27
C VAL A 15 11.54 -1.09 -1.36
N ILE A 16 12.74 -0.59 -1.08
CA ILE A 16 13.88 -0.64 -2.01
C ILE A 16 14.28 -2.10 -2.30
N GLY A 17 14.26 -2.97 -1.28
CA GLY A 17 14.47 -4.40 -1.45
C GLY A 17 13.46 -5.02 -2.42
N CYS A 18 12.17 -4.80 -2.21
CA CYS A 18 11.11 -5.27 -3.10
C CYS A 18 11.28 -4.73 -4.53
N LEU A 19 11.53 -3.42 -4.68
CA LEU A 19 11.80 -2.80 -5.98
C LEU A 19 13.00 -3.44 -6.68
N THR A 20 14.08 -3.71 -5.95
CA THR A 20 15.30 -4.30 -6.50
C THR A 20 15.05 -5.70 -6.99
N VAL A 21 14.35 -6.53 -6.20
CA VAL A 21 13.96 -7.89 -6.60
C VAL A 21 13.07 -7.85 -7.84
N LEU A 22 12.01 -7.03 -7.85
CA LEU A 22 11.07 -6.96 -8.97
C LEU A 22 11.73 -6.48 -10.27
N LYS A 23 12.71 -5.56 -10.19
CA LYS A 23 13.49 -5.08 -11.34
C LYS A 23 14.38 -6.16 -11.99
N GLN A 24 14.68 -7.27 -11.30
CA GLN A 24 15.45 -8.37 -11.87
C GLN A 24 14.63 -9.24 -12.84
N PHE A 25 13.29 -9.12 -12.80
CA PHE A 25 12.37 -9.89 -13.63
C PHE A 25 11.76 -9.03 -14.74
N ASN A 26 10.95 -9.66 -15.60
CA ASN A 26 10.21 -8.93 -16.62
C ASN A 26 9.20 -7.94 -15.99
N SER A 27 8.83 -6.90 -16.74
CA SER A 27 7.89 -5.88 -16.27
C SER A 27 6.51 -6.45 -15.93
N THR A 28 6.10 -7.55 -16.56
CA THR A 28 4.83 -8.25 -16.27
C THR A 28 4.72 -8.68 -14.81
N LEU A 29 5.82 -9.06 -14.17
CA LEU A 29 5.80 -9.42 -12.76
C LEU A 29 5.50 -8.21 -11.87
N THR A 30 6.03 -7.04 -12.21
CA THR A 30 5.75 -5.79 -11.48
C THR A 30 4.28 -5.38 -11.64
N ASP A 31 3.73 -5.51 -12.85
CA ASP A 31 2.30 -5.26 -13.10
C ASP A 31 1.40 -6.21 -12.29
N THR A 32 1.74 -7.51 -12.29
CA THR A 32 1.03 -8.53 -11.51
C THR A 32 1.11 -8.25 -10.01
N PHE A 33 2.29 -7.85 -9.52
CA PHE A 33 2.48 -7.45 -8.12
C PHE A 33 1.54 -6.30 -7.74
N PHE A 34 1.43 -5.27 -8.58
CA PHE A 34 0.51 -4.15 -8.31
C PHE A 34 -0.96 -4.55 -8.33
N GLN A 35 -1.36 -5.42 -9.26
CA GLN A 35 -2.73 -5.93 -9.31
C GLN A 35 -3.09 -6.66 -8.02
N LEU A 36 -2.20 -7.53 -7.54
CA LEU A 36 -2.41 -8.29 -6.30
C LEU A 36 -2.41 -7.39 -5.07
N LEU A 37 -1.48 -6.43 -4.98
CA LEU A 37 -1.43 -5.47 -3.87
C LEU A 37 -2.67 -4.58 -3.83
N ALA A 38 -3.11 -4.07 -4.98
CA ALA A 38 -4.36 -3.31 -5.07
C ALA A 38 -5.57 -4.16 -4.69
N GLN A 39 -5.62 -5.43 -5.11
CA GLN A 39 -6.67 -6.35 -4.71
C GLN A 39 -6.69 -6.60 -3.21
N TYR A 40 -5.52 -6.79 -2.59
CA TYR A 40 -5.37 -6.95 -1.15
C TYR A 40 -5.92 -5.73 -0.40
N ILE A 41 -5.51 -4.52 -0.78
CA ILE A 41 -5.99 -3.27 -0.16
C ILE A 41 -7.51 -3.13 -0.31
N LYS A 42 -8.06 -3.43 -1.50
CA LYS A 42 -9.51 -3.40 -1.75
C LYS A 42 -10.26 -4.34 -0.83
N THR A 43 -9.80 -5.59 -0.70
CA THR A 43 -10.44 -6.58 0.16
C THR A 43 -10.46 -6.11 1.61
N LEU A 44 -9.33 -5.64 2.13
CA LEU A 44 -9.26 -5.11 3.49
C LEU A 44 -10.22 -3.93 3.71
N SER A 45 -10.24 -2.98 2.77
CA SER A 45 -11.08 -1.79 2.86
C SER A 45 -12.58 -2.13 2.87
N LEU A 46 -12.99 -3.14 2.09
CA LEU A 46 -14.37 -3.59 1.99
C LEU A 46 -14.79 -4.45 3.19
N GLU A 47 -13.90 -5.30 3.71
CA GLU A 47 -14.17 -6.13 4.89
C GLU A 47 -14.38 -5.26 6.14
N GLY A 48 -13.62 -4.18 6.32
CA GLY A 48 -13.83 -3.21 7.39
C GLY A 48 -15.22 -2.56 7.34
N SER A 49 -15.72 -2.30 6.12
CA SER A 49 -17.03 -1.65 5.90
C SER A 49 -18.24 -2.58 6.16
N ALA A 50 -18.06 -3.91 6.07
CA ALA A 50 -19.12 -4.88 6.31
C ALA A 50 -19.50 -5.00 7.80
N ASN A 51 -18.56 -4.66 8.69
CA ASN A 51 -18.80 -4.59 10.12
C ASN A 51 -19.27 -3.17 10.45
N GLN A 52 -20.59 -2.94 10.53
CA GLN A 52 -21.23 -1.63 10.81
C GLN A 52 -20.75 -0.92 12.11
N LYS A 53 -19.86 -1.55 12.89
CA LYS A 53 -19.22 -1.02 14.10
C LYS A 53 -17.81 -0.47 13.87
N MET A 54 -17.16 -0.75 12.74
CA MET A 54 -15.84 -0.21 12.37
C MET A 54 -16.01 0.78 11.23
N GLN A 55 -16.16 2.06 11.59
CA GLN A 55 -16.16 3.17 10.63
C GLN A 55 -14.74 3.59 10.22
N ASP A 56 -13.72 2.91 10.76
CA ASP A 56 -12.32 3.25 10.58
C ASP A 56 -11.68 2.39 9.47
N PHE A 57 -10.89 3.04 8.62
CA PHE A 57 -10.11 2.38 7.59
C PHE A 57 -9.09 1.42 8.25
N PRO A 58 -9.07 0.12 7.90
CA PRO A 58 -8.27 -0.86 8.63
C PRO A 58 -6.78 -0.52 8.65
N ALA A 59 -6.11 -0.75 9.79
CA ALA A 59 -4.68 -0.46 9.94
C ALA A 59 -3.81 -1.17 8.89
N ASP A 60 -4.14 -2.40 8.52
CA ASP A 60 -3.42 -3.13 7.46
C ASP A 60 -3.62 -2.49 6.08
N ALA A 61 -4.80 -1.91 5.82
CA ALA A 61 -5.06 -1.17 4.59
C ALA A 61 -4.29 0.17 4.57
N VAL A 62 -4.18 0.86 5.71
CA VAL A 62 -3.30 2.03 5.89
C VAL A 62 -1.85 1.67 5.58
N CYS A 63 -1.33 0.60 6.20
CA CYS A 63 0.02 0.11 5.98
C CYS A 63 0.27 -0.25 4.50
N GLY A 64 -0.69 -0.92 3.85
CA GLY A 64 -0.61 -1.25 2.43
C GLY A 64 -0.58 -0.01 1.52
N MET A 65 -1.38 1.01 1.85
CA MET A 65 -1.38 2.29 1.12
C MET A 65 -0.07 3.07 1.33
N LEU A 66 0.45 3.14 2.56
CA LEU A 66 1.75 3.76 2.85
C LEU A 66 2.90 3.06 2.12
N PHE A 67 2.92 1.72 2.15
CA PHE A 67 3.90 0.93 1.40
C PHE A 67 3.82 1.25 -0.10
N LEU A 68 2.61 1.34 -0.65
CA LEU A 68 2.39 1.65 -2.05
C LEU A 68 2.86 3.06 -2.43
N GLU A 69 2.64 4.07 -1.58
CA GLU A 69 3.13 5.43 -1.81
C GLU A 69 4.67 5.49 -1.83
N GLU A 70 5.33 4.86 -0.85
CA GLU A 70 6.79 4.73 -0.81
C GLU A 70 7.33 3.96 -2.02
N PHE A 71 6.64 2.89 -2.43
CA PHE A 71 7.03 2.08 -3.59
C PHE A 71 6.96 2.88 -4.90
N ILE A 72 5.90 3.65 -5.10
CA ILE A 72 5.75 4.54 -6.27
C ILE A 72 6.83 5.63 -6.25
N TYR A 73 7.08 6.23 -5.09
CA TYR A 73 8.07 7.28 -4.90
C TYR A 73 9.48 6.79 -5.22
N HIS A 74 9.94 5.72 -4.57
CA HIS A 74 11.27 5.15 -4.79
C HIS A 74 11.39 4.46 -6.16
N GLY A 75 10.30 3.89 -6.68
CA GLY A 75 10.24 3.26 -7.99
C GLY A 75 10.17 4.24 -9.16
N ARG A 76 9.92 5.54 -8.91
CA ARG A 76 9.62 6.56 -9.92
C ARG A 76 8.48 6.17 -10.86
N ILE A 77 7.46 5.52 -10.30
CA ILE A 77 6.32 5.03 -11.05
C ILE A 77 5.28 6.15 -11.14
N ARG A 78 4.55 6.23 -12.25
CA ARG A 78 3.48 7.23 -12.39
C ARG A 78 2.28 6.79 -11.55
N ARG A 79 1.80 7.67 -10.66
CA ARG A 79 0.64 7.41 -9.78
C ARG A 79 -0.61 6.90 -10.55
N LYS A 80 -0.81 7.37 -11.78
CA LYS A 80 -1.89 6.91 -12.67
C LYS A 80 -1.94 5.39 -12.87
N VAL A 81 -0.80 4.70 -12.80
CA VAL A 81 -0.75 3.24 -12.91
C VAL A 81 -1.50 2.58 -11.76
N ILE A 82 -1.46 3.18 -10.58
CA ILE A 82 -2.09 2.65 -9.37
C ILE A 82 -3.54 3.09 -9.24
N GLU A 83 -3.85 4.32 -9.63
CA GLU A 83 -5.22 4.84 -9.70
C GLU A 83 -6.12 3.99 -10.61
N ALA A 84 -5.55 3.27 -11.59
CA ALA A 84 -6.29 2.33 -12.42
C ALA A 84 -6.74 1.05 -11.68
N HIS A 85 -6.11 0.70 -10.55
CA HIS A 85 -6.34 -0.56 -9.84
C HIS A 85 -7.10 -0.40 -8.51
N ILE A 86 -7.08 0.80 -7.93
CA ILE A 86 -7.69 1.14 -6.65
C ILE A 86 -8.80 2.17 -6.86
N PRO A 87 -10.05 1.90 -6.45
CA PRO A 87 -11.16 2.85 -6.50
C PRO A 87 -10.88 4.15 -5.75
N THR A 88 -11.40 5.27 -6.28
CA THR A 88 -11.20 6.62 -5.71
C THR A 88 -11.63 6.73 -4.24
N PHE A 89 -12.74 6.11 -3.86
CA PHE A 89 -13.25 6.18 -2.48
C PHE A 89 -12.26 5.63 -1.43
N ILE A 90 -11.40 4.66 -1.80
CA ILE A 90 -10.38 4.10 -0.91
C ILE A 90 -9.28 5.13 -0.65
N PHE A 91 -8.92 5.92 -1.67
CA PHE A 91 -7.99 7.04 -1.50
C PHE A 91 -8.57 8.11 -0.59
N ASP A 92 -9.87 8.39 -0.70
CA ASP A 92 -10.54 9.38 0.13
C ASP A 92 -10.57 8.92 1.60
N GLN A 93 -10.96 7.67 1.87
CA GLN A 93 -10.92 7.07 3.21
C GLN A 93 -9.51 7.08 3.81
N TYR A 94 -8.50 6.73 3.02
CA TYR A 94 -7.11 6.76 3.45
C TYR A 94 -6.65 8.19 3.84
N ARG A 95 -7.04 9.21 3.06
CA ARG A 95 -6.72 10.61 3.36
C ARG A 95 -7.41 11.11 4.62
N GLU A 96 -8.66 10.72 4.86
CA GLU A 96 -9.36 11.07 6.10
C GLU A 96 -8.64 10.52 7.33
N VAL A 97 -8.07 9.31 7.25
CA VAL A 97 -7.28 8.74 8.35
C VAL A 97 -5.97 9.49 8.58
N LEU A 98 -5.25 9.87 7.53
CA LEU A 98 -3.99 10.63 7.66
C LEU A 98 -4.20 12.08 8.14
N ALA A 99 -5.41 12.62 7.97
CA ALA A 99 -5.74 13.98 8.40
C ALA A 99 -6.12 14.07 9.90
N ARG A 100 -6.28 12.92 10.57
CA ARG A 100 -6.53 12.82 12.02
C ARG A 100 -5.21 12.73 12.78
#